data_AF-D8M538-F1
#
_entry.id   AF-D8M538-F1
#
_cell.length_a   1.000
_cell.length_b   1.000
_cell.length_c   1.000
_cell.angle_alpha   90.00
_cell.angle_beta   90.00
_cell.angle_gamma   90.00
#
_symmetry.space_group_name_H-M   'P 1'
#
loop_
_entity.id
_entity.type
_entity.pdbx_description
1 polymer ?
#
loop_
_entity_poly.entity_id
_entity_poly.type
_entity_poly.pdbx_seq_one_letter_code
_entity_poly.pdbx_strand_id
1 'polypeptide(L)'
;MRGLFAVLVAGAIGDPAQFEMDNRGAQAREADVQKVKQDFHITGTEGAQWDVQVLSKVVRESFPAMDFGELVKLFDSPNIEVVSPQCLTWLVPLFLRLLKQGFPNDWLYSLWKNKSSQCFFLSFLIHMSKRISVFKNSPHQIEPSKIAAGEFASCWTSLDLVHVFMQLLSTSDFARRLYTSLWSNARDVTVMMYALVQLNGPWDETYIDFTASVLIQETLVVRKFHKDAFLKEVMERFLAKNANMAMTTIMKAYQLGWDQMNNYNFFKILYQSCCDIPQFVTMFSTVPASLVIRNLQMLVHFSFLHCRKQEEKVRMAIFQYWETAGWYLIDLLLPLLNDYLDGFYGVIDNFLDAEYTCVFLLQCKNQLNISPERASRIEDVHSKMFSPGRENFNFVASRIDAILFETGNAVSLFQDLHQKVVSRGIPRYVVAKVVLLLLRSILPIDVLWTNLLKLINMLVCYNMLTPDSVSEIVYKLIALAPEVPDPDFLQQCAIRS
;
A
#
# COMPACT_ATOMS: atom_id res chain seq x y z
N MET A 1 37.01 -11.98 -27.68
CA MET A 1 35.93 -11.55 -26.77
C MET A 1 34.56 -11.59 -27.43
N ARG A 2 34.24 -10.72 -28.42
CA ARG A 2 32.93 -10.71 -29.10
C ARG A 2 32.53 -12.06 -29.75
N GLY A 3 33.47 -12.73 -30.43
CA GLY A 3 33.22 -14.05 -31.02
C GLY A 3 32.87 -15.12 -29.98
N LEU A 4 33.58 -15.15 -28.85
CA LEU A 4 33.27 -16.06 -27.74
C LEU A 4 31.89 -15.75 -27.14
N PHE A 5 31.55 -14.47 -26.93
CA PHE A 5 30.24 -14.08 -26.43
C PHE A 5 29.11 -14.54 -27.34
N ALA A 6 29.26 -14.33 -28.66
CA ALA A 6 28.30 -14.80 -29.66
C ALA A 6 28.13 -16.33 -29.63
N VAL A 7 29.23 -17.10 -29.51
CA VAL A 7 29.18 -18.57 -29.38
C VAL A 7 28.43 -18.98 -28.11
N LEU A 8 28.68 -18.31 -26.99
CA LEU A 8 27.98 -18.62 -25.73
C LEU A 8 26.48 -18.30 -25.82
N VAL A 9 26.10 -17.19 -26.44
CA VAL A 9 24.68 -16.84 -26.65
C VAL A 9 24.02 -17.83 -27.61
N ALA A 10 24.66 -18.17 -28.73
CA ALA A 10 24.17 -19.19 -29.66
C ALA A 10 24.00 -20.57 -28.98
N GLY A 11 24.96 -20.95 -28.13
CA GLY A 11 24.88 -22.17 -27.33
C GLY A 11 23.73 -22.15 -26.31
N ALA A 12 23.36 -20.98 -25.80
CA ALA A 12 22.22 -20.81 -24.90
C ALA A 12 20.86 -20.92 -25.61
N ILE A 13 20.78 -20.48 -26.87
CA ILE A 13 19.57 -20.54 -27.72
C ILE A 13 19.32 -21.97 -28.23
N GLY A 14 20.38 -22.75 -28.43
CA GLY A 14 20.31 -24.12 -28.96
C GLY A 14 20.38 -24.23 -30.48
N ASP A 15 20.41 -23.10 -31.21
CA ASP A 15 20.60 -23.04 -32.67
C ASP A 15 21.43 -21.80 -33.07
N PRO A 16 22.67 -21.96 -33.58
CA PRO A 16 23.50 -20.86 -34.07
C PRO A 16 22.95 -20.14 -35.29
N ALA A 17 22.18 -20.82 -36.16
CA ALA A 17 21.66 -20.24 -37.39
C ALA A 17 20.59 -19.17 -37.13
N GLN A 18 19.88 -19.31 -36.02
CA GLN A 18 18.87 -18.34 -35.57
C GLN A 18 19.51 -17.04 -35.04
N PHE A 19 20.65 -17.15 -34.34
CA PHE A 19 21.39 -15.98 -33.85
C PHE A 19 22.05 -15.15 -34.97
N GLU A 20 22.51 -15.79 -36.05
CA GLU A 20 23.08 -15.10 -37.22
C GLU A 20 22.02 -14.32 -38.04
N MET A 21 20.77 -14.81 -38.09
CA MET A 21 19.68 -14.09 -38.75
C MET A 21 19.25 -12.83 -37.99
N ASP A 22 19.21 -12.90 -36.65
CA ASP A 22 18.72 -11.83 -35.77
C ASP A 22 19.80 -10.76 -35.45
N ASN A 23 21.09 -11.12 -35.44
CA ASN A 23 22.18 -10.20 -35.11
C ASN A 23 23.16 -9.92 -36.28
N ARG A 24 22.65 -9.38 -37.39
CA ARG A 24 23.46 -9.01 -38.59
C ARG A 24 24.62 -8.02 -38.35
N GLY A 25 24.77 -7.47 -37.13
CA GLY A 25 25.89 -6.62 -36.72
C GLY A 25 27.02 -7.33 -35.95
N ALA A 26 26.83 -8.58 -35.53
CA ALA A 26 27.80 -9.36 -34.78
C ALA A 26 28.33 -10.51 -35.65
N GLN A 27 29.22 -10.21 -36.60
CA GLN A 27 29.93 -11.24 -37.35
C GLN A 27 30.92 -11.98 -36.41
N ALA A 28 30.41 -12.96 -35.67
CA ALA A 28 31.25 -14.09 -35.30
C ALA A 28 31.58 -14.82 -36.60
N ARG A 29 32.86 -15.00 -36.91
CA ARG A 29 33.21 -15.77 -38.11
C ARG A 29 32.71 -17.19 -37.88
N GLU A 30 31.95 -17.73 -38.82
CA GLU A 30 31.47 -19.12 -38.81
C GLU A 30 32.61 -20.12 -38.51
N ALA A 31 33.82 -19.79 -38.95
CA ALA A 31 35.07 -20.51 -38.63
C ALA A 31 35.44 -20.51 -37.13
N ASP A 32 35.19 -19.43 -36.38
CA ASP A 32 35.46 -19.37 -34.94
C ASP A 32 34.45 -20.21 -34.14
N VAL A 33 33.18 -20.21 -34.59
CA VAL A 33 32.12 -21.05 -34.01
C VAL A 33 32.40 -22.53 -34.26
N GLN A 34 32.80 -22.88 -35.49
CA GLN A 34 33.17 -24.24 -35.86
C GLN A 34 34.45 -24.71 -35.16
N LYS A 35 35.45 -23.83 -35.01
CA LYS A 35 36.68 -24.15 -34.28
C LYS A 35 36.41 -24.41 -32.80
N VAL A 36 35.57 -23.61 -32.15
CA VAL A 36 35.13 -23.88 -30.78
C VAL A 36 34.29 -25.16 -30.69
N LYS A 37 33.47 -25.51 -31.70
CA LYS A 37 32.78 -26.80 -31.70
C LYS A 37 33.73 -28.00 -31.84
N GLN A 38 34.76 -27.86 -32.67
CA GLN A 38 35.76 -28.90 -32.94
C GLN A 38 36.75 -29.10 -31.79
N ASP A 39 37.24 -28.01 -31.20
CA ASP A 39 38.17 -28.04 -30.05
C ASP A 39 37.51 -28.66 -28.80
N PHE A 40 36.16 -28.75 -28.76
CA PHE A 40 35.38 -29.13 -27.59
C PHE A 40 34.75 -30.53 -27.65
N HIS A 41 35.08 -31.37 -28.66
CA HIS A 41 34.58 -32.76 -28.81
C HIS A 41 33.12 -32.95 -28.33
N ILE A 42 32.20 -32.16 -28.89
CA ILE A 42 30.81 -32.14 -28.47
C ILE A 42 30.14 -33.47 -28.83
N THR A 43 29.88 -34.30 -27.81
CA THR A 43 29.09 -35.55 -27.92
C THR A 43 27.64 -35.38 -27.43
N GLY A 44 27.20 -34.13 -27.22
CA GLY A 44 25.82 -33.83 -26.87
C GLY A 44 24.89 -34.01 -28.07
N THR A 45 23.83 -34.80 -27.91
CA THR A 45 22.69 -34.86 -28.83
C THR A 45 22.16 -33.45 -29.11
N GLU A 46 21.85 -33.16 -30.38
CA GLU A 46 21.20 -31.92 -30.81
C GLU A 46 20.04 -31.57 -29.86
N GLY A 47 20.10 -30.38 -29.24
CA GLY A 47 19.09 -29.89 -28.30
C GLY A 47 19.39 -30.06 -26.81
N ALA A 48 20.51 -30.68 -26.39
CA ALA A 48 20.91 -30.71 -24.98
C ALA A 48 21.69 -29.44 -24.57
N GLN A 49 21.18 -28.70 -23.57
CA GLN A 49 21.91 -27.58 -22.95
C GLN A 49 23.21 -28.09 -22.32
N TRP A 50 24.34 -27.46 -22.62
CA TRP A 50 25.64 -27.92 -22.13
C TRP A 50 25.73 -27.79 -20.60
N ASP A 51 26.37 -28.75 -19.95
CA ASP A 51 26.62 -28.68 -18.51
C ASP A 51 27.46 -27.43 -18.18
N VAL A 52 26.85 -26.52 -17.41
CA VAL A 52 27.45 -25.22 -17.04
C VAL A 52 28.75 -25.41 -16.25
N GLN A 53 28.90 -26.49 -15.49
CA GLN A 53 30.11 -26.78 -14.74
C GLN A 53 31.26 -27.12 -15.68
N VAL A 54 31.03 -28.08 -16.58
CA VAL A 54 32.01 -28.55 -17.56
C VAL A 54 32.40 -27.39 -18.46
N LEU A 55 31.43 -26.66 -19.01
CA LEU A 55 31.72 -25.54 -19.90
C LEU A 55 32.54 -24.43 -19.22
N SER A 56 32.20 -24.08 -17.97
CA SER A 56 32.95 -23.04 -17.25
C SER A 56 34.44 -23.40 -17.06
N LYS A 57 34.74 -24.69 -16.91
CA LYS A 57 36.12 -25.20 -16.81
C LYS A 57 36.81 -25.12 -18.17
N VAL A 58 36.19 -25.64 -19.22
CA VAL A 58 36.80 -25.68 -20.56
C VAL A 58 37.02 -24.27 -21.12
N VAL A 59 36.07 -23.35 -20.93
CA VAL A 59 36.25 -21.94 -21.36
C VAL A 59 37.44 -21.29 -20.67
N ARG A 60 37.67 -21.57 -19.38
CA ARG A 60 38.84 -21.02 -18.66
C ARG A 60 40.16 -21.62 -19.12
N GLU A 61 40.19 -22.92 -19.40
CA GLU A 61 41.37 -23.61 -19.91
C GLU A 61 41.71 -23.13 -21.33
N SER A 62 40.69 -22.90 -22.16
CA SER A 62 40.84 -22.43 -23.55
C SER A 62 41.19 -20.94 -23.64
N PHE A 63 40.76 -20.13 -22.67
CA PHE A 63 40.98 -18.68 -22.67
C PHE A 63 41.51 -18.18 -21.32
N PRO A 64 42.74 -18.59 -20.90
CA PRO A 64 43.27 -18.30 -19.57
C PRO A 64 43.59 -16.81 -19.32
N ALA A 65 43.87 -16.05 -20.38
CA ALA A 65 44.13 -14.62 -20.32
C ALA A 65 42.88 -13.74 -20.53
N MET A 66 41.68 -14.35 -20.60
CA MET A 66 40.45 -13.62 -20.85
C MET A 66 40.01 -12.82 -19.62
N ASP A 67 39.74 -11.54 -19.83
CA ASP A 67 38.99 -10.74 -18.88
C ASP A 67 37.48 -11.06 -19.01
N PHE A 68 37.00 -11.96 -18.17
CA PHE A 68 35.59 -12.33 -18.12
C PHE A 68 34.69 -11.19 -17.61
N GLY A 69 35.26 -10.22 -16.88
CA GLY A 69 34.57 -9.00 -16.45
C GLY A 69 34.22 -8.12 -17.65
N GLU A 70 35.16 -7.92 -18.57
CA GLU A 70 34.87 -7.22 -19.83
C GLU A 70 34.00 -8.04 -20.78
N LEU A 71 34.11 -9.38 -20.76
CA LEU A 71 33.24 -10.25 -21.57
C LEU A 71 31.77 -10.12 -21.18
N VAL A 72 31.45 -10.07 -19.88
CA VAL A 72 30.06 -9.96 -19.41
C VAL A 72 29.44 -8.59 -19.73
N LYS A 73 30.26 -7.54 -19.80
CA LYS A 73 29.80 -6.19 -20.20
C LYS A 73 29.20 -6.14 -21.60
N LEU A 74 29.45 -7.15 -22.44
CA LEU A 74 28.85 -7.25 -23.77
C LEU A 74 27.32 -7.42 -23.77
N PHE A 75 26.69 -7.81 -22.65
CA PHE A 75 25.22 -7.74 -22.51
C PHE A 75 24.68 -6.30 -22.67
N ASP A 76 25.51 -5.27 -22.46
CA ASP A 76 25.18 -3.86 -22.71
C ASP A 76 25.49 -3.42 -24.17
N SER A 77 25.79 -4.35 -25.06
CA SER A 77 26.00 -3.99 -26.47
C SER A 77 24.66 -3.58 -27.12
N PRO A 78 24.58 -2.44 -27.82
CA PRO A 78 23.38 -2.04 -28.55
C PRO A 78 23.09 -2.94 -29.76
N ASN A 79 24.11 -3.68 -30.22
CA ASN A 79 24.02 -4.58 -31.38
C ASN A 79 23.66 -6.03 -31.00
N ILE A 80 23.27 -6.26 -29.74
CA ILE A 80 22.84 -7.57 -29.27
C ILE A 80 21.34 -7.45 -28.99
N GLU A 81 20.55 -8.15 -29.80
CA GLU A 81 19.12 -8.28 -29.57
C GLU A 81 18.85 -8.95 -28.21
N VAL A 82 17.72 -8.56 -27.61
CA VAL A 82 17.33 -8.93 -26.25
C VAL A 82 17.48 -10.43 -26.04
N VAL A 83 18.40 -10.79 -25.16
CA VAL A 83 18.64 -12.18 -24.76
C VAL A 83 17.39 -12.68 -24.02
N SER A 84 16.73 -13.70 -24.58
CA SER A 84 15.47 -14.20 -24.02
C SER A 84 15.64 -14.69 -22.57
N PRO A 85 14.59 -14.67 -21.72
CA PRO A 85 14.68 -15.18 -20.35
C PRO A 85 15.21 -16.61 -20.26
N GLN A 86 14.95 -17.45 -21.27
CA GLN A 86 15.44 -18.82 -21.37
C GLN A 86 16.95 -18.89 -21.65
N CYS A 87 17.53 -17.90 -22.31
CA CYS A 87 18.98 -17.82 -22.48
C CYS A 87 19.67 -17.40 -21.18
N LEU A 88 19.04 -16.51 -20.40
CA LEU A 88 19.58 -16.04 -19.12
C LEU A 88 19.61 -17.12 -18.05
N THR A 89 18.69 -18.10 -18.07
CA THR A 89 18.71 -19.25 -17.14
C THR A 89 20.01 -20.06 -17.25
N TRP A 90 20.64 -20.04 -18.42
CA TRP A 90 21.88 -20.77 -18.68
C TRP A 90 23.11 -19.85 -18.63
N LEU A 91 23.05 -18.65 -19.23
CA LEU A 91 24.17 -17.71 -19.30
C LEU A 91 24.54 -17.14 -17.92
N VAL A 92 23.57 -16.78 -17.08
CA VAL A 92 23.87 -16.15 -15.78
C VAL A 92 24.64 -17.10 -14.86
N PRO A 93 24.22 -18.36 -14.65
CA PRO A 93 25.02 -19.33 -13.89
C PRO A 93 26.43 -19.56 -14.45
N LEU A 94 26.57 -19.59 -15.79
CA LEU A 94 27.88 -19.72 -16.44
C LEU A 94 28.79 -18.52 -16.10
N PHE A 95 28.29 -17.30 -16.28
CA PHE A 95 29.07 -16.09 -15.99
C PHE A 95 29.42 -15.97 -14.51
N LEU A 96 28.52 -16.32 -13.59
CA LEU A 96 28.83 -16.34 -12.15
C LEU A 96 30.00 -17.28 -11.83
N ARG A 97 30.06 -18.45 -12.49
CA ARG A 97 31.20 -19.37 -12.36
C ARG A 97 32.47 -18.81 -12.99
N LEU A 98 32.38 -18.21 -14.18
CA LEU A 98 33.50 -17.62 -14.90
C LEU A 98 34.10 -16.40 -14.20
N LEU A 99 33.30 -15.64 -13.46
CA LEU A 99 33.74 -14.44 -12.76
C LEU A 99 34.33 -14.71 -11.37
N LYS A 100 33.98 -15.83 -10.70
CA LYS A 100 34.34 -16.18 -9.30
C LYS A 100 33.84 -15.21 -8.23
N GLN A 101 33.92 -13.91 -8.46
CA GLN A 101 33.63 -12.85 -7.49
C GLN A 101 32.24 -12.23 -7.65
N GLY A 102 31.46 -12.67 -8.65
CA GLY A 102 30.17 -12.08 -9.01
C GLY A 102 30.28 -11.11 -10.18
N PHE A 103 29.17 -10.43 -10.51
CA PHE A 103 29.15 -9.43 -11.57
C PHE A 103 29.91 -8.16 -11.14
N PRO A 104 30.62 -7.46 -12.06
CA PRO A 104 31.26 -6.20 -11.73
C PRO A 104 30.23 -5.16 -11.27
N ASN A 105 30.41 -4.57 -10.08
CA ASN A 105 29.45 -3.63 -9.48
C ASN A 105 29.29 -2.34 -10.31
N ASP A 106 30.39 -1.83 -10.84
CA ASP A 106 30.44 -0.65 -11.72
C ASP A 106 29.58 -0.83 -12.98
N TRP A 107 29.45 -2.08 -13.45
CA TRP A 107 28.63 -2.42 -14.60
C TRP A 107 27.19 -2.81 -14.23
N LEU A 108 27.01 -3.62 -13.18
CA LEU A 108 25.69 -4.09 -12.76
C LEU A 108 24.79 -2.91 -12.32
N TYR A 109 25.39 -1.93 -11.65
CA TYR A 109 24.69 -0.78 -11.07
C TYR A 109 24.90 0.53 -11.86
N SER A 110 25.35 0.47 -13.12
CA SER A 110 25.32 1.63 -14.02
C SER A 110 24.16 1.54 -15.00
N LEU A 111 23.73 2.67 -15.55
CA LEU A 111 22.73 2.70 -16.61
C LEU A 111 23.36 2.20 -17.91
N TRP A 112 22.80 1.12 -18.46
CA TRP A 112 23.26 0.51 -19.70
C TRP A 112 22.82 1.33 -20.91
N LYS A 113 23.63 1.27 -21.97
CA LYS A 113 23.26 1.75 -23.32
C LYS A 113 22.05 0.98 -23.84
N ASN A 114 22.01 -0.33 -23.64
CA ASN A 114 20.88 -1.18 -24.01
C ASN A 114 19.91 -1.37 -22.82
N LYS A 115 19.05 -0.37 -22.61
CA LYS A 115 18.08 -0.33 -21.49
C LYS A 115 17.12 -1.51 -21.48
N SER A 116 16.66 -1.95 -22.65
CA SER A 116 15.78 -3.12 -22.77
C SER A 116 16.47 -4.36 -22.22
N SER A 117 17.68 -4.66 -22.70
CA SER A 117 18.48 -5.79 -22.20
C SER A 117 18.78 -5.67 -20.71
N GLN A 118 19.05 -4.47 -20.19
CA GLN A 118 19.23 -4.26 -18.76
C GLN A 118 17.97 -4.59 -17.96
N CYS A 119 16.80 -4.14 -18.40
CA CYS A 119 15.56 -4.47 -17.70
C CYS A 119 15.29 -5.98 -17.69
N PHE A 120 15.55 -6.68 -18.80
CA PHE A 120 15.41 -8.14 -18.85
C PHE A 120 16.41 -8.86 -17.94
N PHE A 121 17.66 -8.42 -17.96
CA PHE A 121 18.72 -8.97 -17.13
C PHE A 121 18.42 -8.77 -15.63
N LEU A 122 18.08 -7.56 -15.22
CA LEU A 122 17.70 -7.25 -13.84
C LEU A 122 16.42 -7.99 -13.43
N SER A 123 15.42 -8.08 -14.30
CA SER A 123 14.20 -8.86 -14.06
C SER A 123 14.52 -10.31 -13.72
N PHE A 124 15.39 -10.93 -14.52
CA PHE A 124 15.84 -12.29 -14.30
C PHE A 124 16.59 -12.43 -12.97
N LEU A 125 17.52 -11.53 -12.68
CA LEU A 125 18.27 -11.56 -11.42
C LEU A 125 17.39 -11.34 -10.19
N ILE A 126 16.40 -10.44 -10.26
CA ILE A 126 15.43 -10.20 -9.18
C ILE A 126 14.60 -11.47 -8.95
N HIS A 127 14.11 -12.10 -10.02
CA HIS A 127 13.35 -13.35 -9.91
C HIS A 127 14.20 -14.50 -9.32
N MET A 128 15.47 -14.58 -9.72
CA MET A 128 16.40 -15.60 -9.25
C MET A 128 17.12 -15.25 -7.94
N SER A 129 16.85 -14.08 -7.35
CA SER A 129 17.59 -13.56 -6.18
C SER A 129 17.53 -14.46 -4.95
N LYS A 130 16.46 -15.25 -4.80
CA LYS A 130 16.35 -16.27 -3.74
C LYS A 130 17.33 -17.43 -3.91
N ARG A 131 17.80 -17.67 -5.13
CA ARG A 131 18.76 -18.73 -5.50
C ARG A 131 20.16 -18.18 -5.73
N ILE A 132 20.27 -16.91 -6.11
CA ILE A 132 21.51 -16.26 -6.49
C ILE A 132 21.67 -14.99 -5.64
N SER A 133 22.63 -15.01 -4.73
CA SER A 133 22.92 -13.92 -3.78
C SER A 133 23.65 -12.73 -4.43
N VAL A 134 23.25 -12.28 -5.63
CA VAL A 134 23.94 -11.20 -6.36
C VAL A 134 23.87 -9.87 -5.59
N PHE A 135 22.68 -9.47 -5.17
CA PHE A 135 22.44 -8.14 -4.59
C PHE A 135 22.80 -8.05 -3.11
N LYS A 136 23.00 -9.18 -2.43
CA LYS A 136 23.39 -9.21 -1.01
C LYS A 136 24.75 -8.57 -0.76
N ASN A 137 25.62 -8.59 -1.76
CA ASN A 137 26.98 -8.05 -1.68
C ASN A 137 27.09 -6.63 -2.27
N SER A 138 25.95 -5.94 -2.51
CA SER A 138 25.98 -4.53 -2.93
C SER A 138 26.79 -3.71 -1.94
N PRO A 139 27.66 -2.79 -2.40
CA PRO A 139 28.41 -1.89 -1.53
C PRO A 139 27.49 -1.06 -0.63
N HIS A 140 26.34 -0.63 -1.16
CA HIS A 140 25.36 0.16 -0.44
C HIS A 140 24.12 -0.68 -0.14
N GLN A 141 23.96 -1.06 1.12
CA GLN A 141 22.78 -1.74 1.64
C GLN A 141 21.92 -0.75 2.45
N ILE A 142 20.62 -1.05 2.54
CA ILE A 142 19.75 -0.41 3.53
C ILE A 142 20.36 -0.59 4.91
N GLU A 143 20.36 0.49 5.69
CA GLU A 143 20.75 0.44 7.09
C GLU A 143 19.65 -0.29 7.86
N PRO A 144 19.94 -1.47 8.45
CA PRO A 144 18.92 -2.28 9.09
C PRO A 144 18.25 -1.46 10.21
N SER A 145 16.92 -1.42 10.19
CA SER A 145 16.18 -0.85 11.31
C SER A 145 16.24 -1.75 12.53
N LYS A 146 16.01 -1.15 13.71
CA LYS A 146 15.85 -1.91 14.96
C LYS A 146 14.67 -2.90 14.87
N ILE A 147 13.67 -2.58 14.05
CA ILE A 147 12.44 -3.38 13.87
C ILE A 147 12.64 -4.51 12.85
N ALA A 148 13.64 -4.42 11.97
CA ALA A 148 13.82 -5.35 10.86
C ALA A 148 15.11 -6.20 10.91
N ALA A 149 15.82 -6.17 12.03
CA ALA A 149 17.01 -6.99 12.23
C ALA A 149 16.66 -8.48 12.07
N GLY A 150 17.01 -9.05 10.92
CA GLY A 150 16.82 -10.47 10.58
C GLY A 150 15.69 -10.80 9.60
N GLU A 151 14.83 -9.84 9.23
CA GLU A 151 13.62 -10.11 8.40
C GLU A 151 13.75 -9.72 6.92
N PHE A 152 14.78 -8.96 6.55
CA PHE A 152 14.98 -8.46 5.18
C PHE A 152 15.74 -9.45 4.27
N ALA A 153 15.14 -10.62 4.02
CA ALA A 153 15.60 -11.49 2.93
C ALA A 153 15.03 -11.03 1.58
N SER A 154 15.40 -9.83 1.12
CA SER A 154 14.95 -9.24 -0.15
C SER A 154 16.13 -8.69 -0.95
N CYS A 155 16.08 -8.78 -2.28
CA CYS A 155 17.08 -8.15 -3.14
C CYS A 155 17.01 -6.62 -3.11
N TRP A 156 15.88 -6.06 -2.70
CA TRP A 156 15.63 -4.62 -2.63
C TRP A 156 16.37 -3.94 -1.48
N THR A 157 17.12 -4.69 -0.65
CA THR A 157 18.05 -4.11 0.33
C THR A 157 19.25 -3.44 -0.33
N SER A 158 19.57 -3.77 -1.58
CA SER A 158 20.61 -3.08 -2.35
C SER A 158 20.11 -1.70 -2.79
N LEU A 159 20.70 -0.64 -2.23
CA LEU A 159 20.39 0.73 -2.62
C LEU A 159 20.85 1.02 -4.06
N ASP A 160 21.94 0.38 -4.49
CA ASP A 160 22.45 0.49 -5.85
C ASP A 160 21.45 -0.08 -6.88
N LEU A 161 20.84 -1.24 -6.58
CA LEU A 161 19.78 -1.83 -7.40
C LEU A 161 18.58 -0.89 -7.49
N VAL A 162 18.12 -0.36 -6.35
CA VAL A 162 16.97 0.56 -6.31
C VAL A 162 17.27 1.82 -7.11
N HIS A 163 18.48 2.37 -6.98
CA HIS A 163 18.89 3.56 -7.72
C HIS A 163 18.83 3.35 -9.24
N VAL A 164 19.40 2.25 -9.75
CA VAL A 164 19.33 1.93 -11.19
C VAL A 164 17.90 1.64 -11.63
N PHE A 165 17.13 0.93 -10.81
CA PHE A 165 15.74 0.66 -11.11
C PHE A 165 14.93 1.96 -11.29
N MET A 166 15.16 2.96 -10.43
CA MET A 166 14.55 4.28 -10.55
C MET A 166 14.93 5.00 -11.85
N GLN A 167 16.20 4.91 -12.27
CA GLN A 167 16.64 5.47 -13.56
C GLN A 167 16.04 4.75 -14.76
N LEU A 168 15.76 3.44 -14.64
CA LEU A 168 15.10 2.67 -15.69
C LEU A 168 13.61 2.98 -15.77
N LEU A 169 12.93 3.24 -14.64
CA LEU A 169 11.52 3.61 -14.61
C LEU A 169 11.22 4.90 -15.37
N SER A 170 12.12 5.89 -15.27
CA SER A 170 11.99 7.15 -16.02
C SER A 170 12.25 6.99 -17.52
N THR A 171 12.78 5.84 -17.97
CA THR A 171 13.28 5.68 -19.34
C THR A 171 12.80 4.44 -20.09
N SER A 172 12.01 3.56 -19.48
CA SER A 172 11.55 2.30 -20.09
C SER A 172 10.15 1.87 -19.64
N ASP A 173 9.23 1.67 -20.59
CA ASP A 173 7.89 1.10 -20.30
C ASP A 173 7.96 -0.33 -19.75
N PHE A 174 9.01 -1.08 -20.11
CA PHE A 174 9.21 -2.43 -19.58
C PHE A 174 9.54 -2.40 -18.08
N ALA A 175 10.31 -1.40 -17.62
CA ALA A 175 10.56 -1.21 -16.19
C ALA A 175 9.26 -0.93 -15.41
N ARG A 176 8.32 -0.18 -16.01
CA ARG A 176 6.97 0.02 -15.43
C ARG A 176 6.16 -1.27 -15.34
N ARG A 177 6.33 -2.21 -16.27
CA ARG A 177 5.72 -3.55 -16.16
C ARG A 177 6.35 -4.38 -15.05
N LEU A 178 7.68 -4.37 -14.93
CA LEU A 178 8.38 -5.03 -13.83
C LEU A 178 7.87 -4.53 -12.47
N TYR A 179 7.67 -3.22 -12.38
CA TYR A 179 7.08 -2.57 -11.22
C TYR A 179 5.74 -3.17 -10.77
N THR A 180 4.83 -3.48 -11.69
CA THR A 180 3.53 -4.08 -11.31
C THR A 180 3.67 -5.44 -10.62
N SER A 181 4.75 -6.19 -10.92
CA SER A 181 5.00 -7.49 -10.29
C SER A 181 5.49 -7.40 -8.84
N LEU A 182 6.06 -6.26 -8.44
CA LEU A 182 6.58 -6.02 -7.08
C LEU A 182 5.50 -5.98 -6.01
N TRP A 183 4.30 -5.58 -6.39
CA TRP A 183 3.15 -5.45 -5.48
C TRP A 183 2.61 -6.77 -4.95
N SER A 184 3.06 -7.89 -5.52
CA SER A 184 2.63 -9.22 -5.09
C SER A 184 3.24 -9.65 -3.75
N ASN A 185 4.32 -9.00 -3.29
CA ASN A 185 5.03 -9.36 -2.06
C ASN A 185 5.13 -8.20 -1.07
N ALA A 186 4.36 -8.30 0.02
CA ALA A 186 4.34 -7.36 1.15
C ALA A 186 5.73 -6.94 1.63
N ARG A 187 6.66 -7.89 1.77
CA ARG A 187 8.01 -7.59 2.29
C ARG A 187 8.84 -6.76 1.32
N ASP A 188 8.69 -7.00 0.01
CA ASP A 188 9.41 -6.25 -1.00
C ASP A 188 8.93 -4.80 -1.06
N VAL A 189 7.63 -4.57 -0.83
CA VAL A 189 7.04 -3.22 -0.71
C VAL A 189 7.63 -2.47 0.48
N THR A 190 7.67 -3.09 1.66
CA THR A 190 8.24 -2.48 2.86
C THR A 190 9.71 -2.14 2.67
N VAL A 191 10.52 -3.09 2.17
CA VAL A 191 11.96 -2.88 1.90
C VAL A 191 12.17 -1.76 0.88
N MET A 192 11.37 -1.73 -0.19
CA MET A 192 11.42 -0.68 -1.19
C MET A 192 11.15 0.70 -0.57
N MET A 193 10.14 0.82 0.29
CA MET A 193 9.84 2.09 0.95
C MET A 193 11.03 2.59 1.80
N TYR A 194 11.68 1.69 2.56
CA TYR A 194 12.91 2.01 3.29
C TYR A 194 14.03 2.47 2.35
N ALA A 195 14.25 1.75 1.26
CA ALA A 195 15.30 2.08 0.30
C ALA A 195 15.10 3.47 -0.31
N LEU A 196 13.87 3.80 -0.72
CA LEU A 196 13.55 5.10 -1.31
C LEU A 196 13.77 6.26 -0.33
N VAL A 197 13.38 6.08 0.93
CA VAL A 197 13.64 7.09 1.97
C VAL A 197 15.14 7.22 2.26
N GLN A 198 15.88 6.11 2.25
CA GLN A 198 17.32 6.11 2.47
C GLN A 198 18.12 6.68 1.28
N LEU A 199 17.68 6.47 0.03
CA LEU A 199 18.28 7.09 -1.15
C LEU A 199 18.05 8.61 -1.17
N ASN A 200 16.85 9.06 -0.77
CA ASN A 200 16.51 10.49 -0.63
C ASN A 200 16.72 11.33 -1.90
N GLY A 201 16.27 10.83 -3.03
CA GLY A 201 16.19 11.62 -4.26
C GLY A 201 16.70 10.88 -5.48
N PRO A 202 16.53 11.46 -6.69
CA PRO A 202 16.58 12.89 -6.99
C PRO A 202 15.29 13.73 -6.79
N TRP A 203 14.20 13.15 -6.27
CA TRP A 203 12.91 13.84 -6.02
C TRP A 203 12.33 14.55 -7.25
N ASP A 204 12.57 13.97 -8.43
CA ASP A 204 11.84 14.32 -9.63
C ASP A 204 10.40 13.75 -9.59
N GLU A 205 9.58 14.11 -10.58
CA GLU A 205 8.19 13.67 -10.66
C GLU A 205 8.08 12.13 -10.67
N THR A 206 8.98 11.44 -11.37
CA THR A 206 8.99 9.96 -11.42
C THR A 206 9.27 9.37 -10.03
N TYR A 207 10.21 9.94 -9.30
CA TYR A 207 10.56 9.51 -7.95
C TYR A 207 9.42 9.74 -6.96
N ILE A 208 8.76 10.90 -7.03
CA ILE A 208 7.62 11.23 -6.18
C ILE A 208 6.45 10.27 -6.49
N ASP A 209 6.10 10.09 -7.76
CA ASP A 209 4.99 9.23 -8.19
C ASP A 209 5.21 7.78 -7.78
N PHE A 210 6.44 7.29 -7.93
CA PHE A 210 6.81 5.96 -7.53
C PHE A 210 6.76 5.79 -6.01
N THR A 211 7.37 6.72 -5.26
CA THR A 211 7.38 6.67 -3.79
C THR A 211 5.96 6.78 -3.23
N ALA A 212 5.11 7.60 -3.85
CA ALA A 212 3.70 7.74 -3.50
C ALA A 212 2.94 6.42 -3.71
N SER A 213 3.18 5.74 -4.84
CA SER A 213 2.58 4.45 -5.11
C SER A 213 3.04 3.37 -4.13
N VAL A 214 4.33 3.37 -3.75
CA VAL A 214 4.88 2.47 -2.71
C VAL A 214 4.27 2.75 -1.36
N LEU A 215 4.10 4.03 -1.00
CA LEU A 215 3.45 4.43 0.24
C LEU A 215 1.99 3.94 0.32
N ILE A 216 1.23 4.05 -0.77
CA ILE A 216 -0.15 3.51 -0.82
C ILE A 216 -0.14 2.02 -0.54
N GLN A 217 0.68 1.27 -1.27
CA GLN A 217 0.72 -0.19 -1.18
C GLN A 217 1.23 -0.65 0.19
N GLU A 218 2.26 0.00 0.74
CA GLU A 218 2.76 -0.27 2.09
C GLU A 218 1.64 -0.07 3.12
N THR A 219 0.92 1.04 3.04
CA THR A 219 -0.19 1.34 3.95
C THR A 219 -1.32 0.31 3.86
N LEU A 220 -1.58 -0.24 2.67
CA LEU A 220 -2.57 -1.31 2.48
C LEU A 220 -2.07 -2.69 2.94
N VAL A 221 -0.76 -2.94 2.83
CA VAL A 221 -0.08 -4.17 3.28
C VAL A 221 -0.01 -4.24 4.80
N VAL A 222 0.25 -3.11 5.49
CA VAL A 222 0.26 -2.99 6.95
C VAL A 222 -1.02 -3.55 7.57
N ARG A 223 -2.19 -3.32 6.94
CA ARG A 223 -3.46 -3.87 7.41
C ARG A 223 -3.51 -5.40 7.43
N LYS A 224 -2.67 -6.09 6.66
CA LYS A 224 -2.74 -7.54 6.42
C LYS A 224 -1.55 -8.35 6.97
N PHE A 225 -0.35 -7.78 7.06
CA PHE A 225 0.87 -8.60 7.20
C PHE A 225 1.88 -8.18 8.29
N HIS A 226 1.96 -6.90 8.69
CA HIS A 226 2.95 -6.43 9.67
C HIS A 226 2.33 -5.41 10.64
N LYS A 227 2.85 -5.29 11.87
CA LYS A 227 2.38 -4.28 12.85
C LYS A 227 2.70 -2.86 12.35
N ASP A 228 1.83 -1.88 12.60
CA ASP A 228 1.93 -0.45 12.22
C ASP A 228 3.30 0.22 12.48
N ALA A 229 4.13 -0.39 13.32
CA ALA A 229 5.47 0.05 13.69
C ALA A 229 6.42 0.26 12.48
N PHE A 230 6.31 -0.53 11.40
CA PHE A 230 7.16 -0.35 10.23
C PHE A 230 6.85 0.94 9.48
N LEU A 231 5.57 1.18 9.16
CA LEU A 231 5.13 2.41 8.50
C LEU A 231 5.49 3.64 9.34
N LYS A 232 5.25 3.57 10.65
CA LYS A 232 5.62 4.65 11.58
C LYS A 232 7.12 4.96 11.51
N GLU A 233 7.99 3.96 11.63
CA GLU A 233 9.44 4.17 11.58
C GLU A 233 9.88 4.76 10.24
N VAL A 234 9.36 4.25 9.11
CA VAL A 234 9.72 4.78 7.79
C VAL A 234 9.30 6.24 7.65
N MET A 235 8.10 6.57 8.12
CA MET A 235 7.61 7.95 8.10
C MET A 235 8.43 8.86 9.02
N GLU A 236 8.81 8.42 10.22
CA GLU A 236 9.72 9.17 11.10
C GLU A 236 11.06 9.48 10.39
N ARG A 237 11.66 8.48 9.73
CA ARG A 237 12.89 8.68 8.94
C ARG A 237 12.69 9.63 7.77
N PHE A 238 11.57 9.50 7.05
CA PHE A 238 11.28 10.33 5.89
C PHE A 238 11.09 11.80 6.29
N LEU A 239 10.31 12.04 7.34
CA LEU A 239 10.07 13.36 7.90
C LEU A 239 11.36 14.01 8.42
N ALA A 240 12.18 13.24 9.16
CA ALA A 240 13.45 13.73 9.69
C ALA A 240 14.45 14.10 8.57
N LYS A 241 14.41 13.39 7.44
CA LYS A 241 15.36 13.59 6.34
C LYS A 241 14.92 14.68 5.37
N ASN A 242 13.64 14.71 4.99
CA ASN A 242 13.11 15.67 4.04
C ASN A 242 11.58 15.84 4.18
N ALA A 243 11.15 16.61 5.18
CA ALA A 243 9.74 16.88 5.45
C ALA A 243 8.96 17.45 4.24
N ASN A 244 9.58 18.34 3.44
CA ASN A 244 8.90 18.93 2.27
C ASN A 244 8.58 17.88 1.19
N MET A 245 9.52 16.97 0.93
CA MET A 245 9.31 15.88 -0.03
C MET A 245 8.39 14.80 0.53
N ALA A 246 8.41 14.56 1.84
CA ALA A 246 7.42 13.72 2.50
C ALA A 246 6.00 14.27 2.32
N MET A 247 5.80 15.57 2.56
CA MET A 247 4.51 16.25 2.35
C MET A 247 4.01 16.07 0.91
N THR A 248 4.88 16.36 -0.06
CA THR A 248 4.57 16.30 -1.49
C THR A 248 4.23 14.87 -1.92
N THR A 249 4.99 13.89 -1.44
CA THR A 249 4.75 12.47 -1.70
C THR A 249 3.43 11.99 -1.09
N ILE A 250 3.09 12.40 0.14
CA ILE A 250 1.81 12.04 0.78
C ILE A 250 0.63 12.68 0.03
N MET A 251 0.75 13.94 -0.35
CA MET A 251 -0.25 14.64 -1.17
C MET A 251 -0.48 13.93 -2.50
N LYS A 252 0.60 13.53 -3.17
CA LYS A 252 0.51 12.75 -4.42
C LYS A 252 -0.09 11.36 -4.19
N ALA A 253 0.28 10.68 -3.11
CA ALA A 253 -0.29 9.39 -2.73
C ALA A 253 -1.80 9.48 -2.44
N TYR A 254 -2.25 10.57 -1.82
CA TYR A 254 -3.66 10.82 -1.60
C TYR A 254 -4.42 10.96 -2.92
N GLN A 255 -3.89 11.75 -3.86
CA GLN A 255 -4.48 11.92 -5.19
C GLN A 255 -4.55 10.58 -5.95
N LEU A 256 -3.43 9.85 -6.01
CA LEU A 256 -3.35 8.55 -6.68
C LEU A 256 -4.30 7.52 -6.05
N GLY A 257 -4.40 7.48 -4.72
CA GLY A 257 -5.29 6.56 -4.00
C GLY A 257 -6.77 6.88 -4.20
N TRP A 258 -7.12 8.13 -4.49
CA TRP A 258 -8.47 8.55 -4.84
C TRP A 258 -8.83 8.14 -6.27
N ASP A 259 -7.91 8.34 -7.21
CA ASP A 259 -8.10 8.02 -8.64
C ASP A 259 -8.07 6.50 -8.92
N GLN A 260 -7.28 5.74 -8.15
CA GLN A 260 -7.08 4.29 -8.35
C GLN A 260 -7.83 3.46 -7.29
N MET A 261 -9.04 3.02 -7.64
CA MET A 261 -9.82 1.93 -7.01
C MET A 261 -9.90 1.93 -5.47
N ASN A 262 -10.97 2.50 -4.90
CA ASN A 262 -11.49 2.20 -3.55
C ASN A 262 -10.47 2.27 -2.37
N ASN A 263 -9.33 2.92 -2.54
CA ASN A 263 -8.32 3.08 -1.50
C ASN A 263 -8.58 4.32 -0.63
N TYR A 264 -9.83 4.74 -0.48
CA TYR A 264 -10.25 5.89 0.33
C TYR A 264 -9.79 5.81 1.79
N ASN A 265 -9.56 4.59 2.30
CA ASN A 265 -9.03 4.35 3.64
C ASN A 265 -7.52 4.60 3.78
N PHE A 266 -6.77 4.74 2.68
CA PHE A 266 -5.31 4.93 2.69
C PHE A 266 -4.90 6.03 3.68
N PHE A 267 -5.47 7.23 3.53
CA PHE A 267 -5.05 8.38 4.33
C PHE A 267 -5.43 8.23 5.80
N LYS A 268 -6.58 7.60 6.09
CA LYS A 268 -7.00 7.30 7.45
C LYS A 268 -6.04 6.35 8.15
N ILE A 269 -5.61 5.28 7.46
CA ILE A 269 -4.62 4.33 8.00
C ILE A 269 -3.29 5.04 8.22
N LEU A 270 -2.80 5.78 7.20
CA LEU A 270 -1.56 6.54 7.31
C LEU A 270 -1.60 7.51 8.50
N TYR A 271 -2.70 8.24 8.68
CA TYR A 271 -2.89 9.14 9.81
C TYR A 271 -2.87 8.37 11.14
N GLN A 272 -3.61 7.27 11.26
CA GLN A 272 -3.64 6.47 12.50
C GLN A 272 -2.26 5.93 12.89
N SER A 273 -1.44 5.51 11.91
CA SER A 273 -0.08 5.04 12.19
C SER A 273 0.90 6.17 12.53
N CYS A 274 0.64 7.41 12.07
CA CYS A 274 1.59 8.52 12.11
C CYS A 274 1.17 9.70 13.00
N CYS A 275 -0.05 9.71 13.57
CA CYS A 275 -0.58 10.86 14.31
C CYS A 275 0.24 11.21 15.56
N ASP A 276 0.97 10.23 16.12
CA ASP A 276 1.86 10.44 17.26
C ASP A 276 3.21 11.07 16.88
N ILE A 277 3.52 11.20 15.58
CA ILE A 277 4.75 11.82 15.11
C ILE A 277 4.51 13.33 15.04
N PRO A 278 5.14 14.17 15.90
CA PRO A 278 4.82 15.60 15.96
C PRO A 278 5.07 16.34 14.64
N GLN A 279 6.11 15.93 13.90
CA GLN A 279 6.45 16.51 12.60
C GLN A 279 5.37 16.22 11.54
N PHE A 280 4.73 15.06 11.59
CA PHE A 280 3.66 14.67 10.67
C PHE A 280 2.46 15.60 10.83
N VAL A 281 2.02 15.82 12.08
CA VAL A 281 0.88 16.71 12.39
C VAL A 281 1.21 18.16 12.05
N THR A 282 2.40 18.63 12.44
CA THR A 282 2.83 20.02 12.23
C THR A 282 2.86 20.39 10.74
N MET A 283 3.33 19.48 9.89
CA MET A 283 3.43 19.68 8.44
C MET A 283 2.07 19.99 7.80
N PHE A 284 1.03 19.22 8.13
CA PHE A 284 -0.31 19.44 7.56
C PHE A 284 -1.07 20.59 8.23
N SER A 285 -0.62 21.02 9.40
CA SER A 285 -1.15 22.22 10.08
C SER A 285 -0.59 23.53 9.49
N THR A 286 0.51 23.47 8.73
CA THR A 286 1.23 24.66 8.24
C THR A 286 1.44 24.62 6.72
N VAL A 287 0.43 24.16 5.99
CA VAL A 287 0.51 24.03 4.52
C VAL A 287 0.50 25.41 3.85
N PRO A 288 1.46 25.72 2.95
CA PRO A 288 1.47 26.97 2.20
C PRO A 288 0.18 27.16 1.39
N ALA A 289 -0.34 28.40 1.33
CA ALA A 289 -1.56 28.74 0.61
C ALA A 289 -1.56 28.27 -0.86
N SER A 290 -0.39 28.28 -1.52
CA SER A 290 -0.21 27.80 -2.89
C SER A 290 -0.53 26.31 -3.09
N LEU A 291 -0.43 25.51 -2.03
CA LEU A 291 -0.72 24.07 -2.03
C LEU A 291 -2.12 23.75 -1.49
N VAL A 292 -2.77 24.68 -0.79
CA VAL A 292 -4.09 24.47 -0.17
C VAL A 292 -5.14 24.12 -1.23
N ILE A 293 -5.29 24.93 -2.28
CA ILE A 293 -6.35 24.72 -3.29
C ILE A 293 -6.21 23.35 -3.97
N ARG A 294 -4.99 22.97 -4.35
CA ARG A 294 -4.72 21.69 -5.04
C ARG A 294 -4.90 20.46 -4.15
N ASN A 295 -4.81 20.62 -2.83
CA ASN A 295 -4.85 19.51 -1.87
C ASN A 295 -6.02 19.64 -0.88
N LEU A 296 -7.01 20.47 -1.20
CA LEU A 296 -8.04 20.90 -0.27
C LEU A 296 -8.79 19.72 0.36
N GLN A 297 -9.13 18.72 -0.45
CA GLN A 297 -9.81 17.51 0.01
C GLN A 297 -9.00 16.74 1.06
N MET A 298 -7.69 16.58 0.84
CA MET A 298 -6.81 15.93 1.82
C MET A 298 -6.72 16.74 3.12
N LEU A 299 -6.64 18.07 3.02
CA LEU A 299 -6.54 18.96 4.18
C LEU A 299 -7.83 18.98 5.02
N VAL A 300 -8.98 18.95 4.36
CA VAL A 300 -10.28 18.74 5.02
C VAL A 300 -10.30 17.38 5.71
N HIS A 301 -9.87 16.31 5.04
CA HIS A 301 -9.77 14.97 5.64
C HIS A 301 -8.83 14.95 6.86
N PHE A 302 -7.67 15.60 6.76
CA PHE A 302 -6.74 15.74 7.88
C PHE A 302 -7.37 16.48 9.06
N SER A 303 -8.07 17.59 8.81
CA SER A 303 -8.74 18.37 9.85
C SER A 303 -9.81 17.57 10.58
N PHE A 304 -10.60 16.79 9.83
CA PHE A 304 -11.58 15.88 10.42
C PHE A 304 -10.93 14.78 11.25
N LEU A 305 -9.84 14.16 10.78
CA LEU A 305 -9.15 13.11 11.54
C LEU A 305 -8.44 13.65 12.79
N HIS A 306 -7.79 14.81 12.67
CA HIS A 306 -6.96 15.38 13.73
C HIS A 306 -7.75 16.13 14.80
N CYS A 307 -8.72 16.94 14.37
CA CYS A 307 -9.44 17.84 15.23
C CYS A 307 -10.84 17.33 15.60
N ARG A 308 -11.26 16.12 15.18
CA ARG A 308 -12.64 15.59 15.33
C ARG A 308 -13.32 15.90 16.65
N LYS A 309 -12.60 15.69 17.76
CA LYS A 309 -13.14 15.86 19.13
C LYS A 309 -13.17 17.32 19.60
N GLN A 310 -12.65 18.24 18.81
CA GLN A 310 -12.46 19.65 19.13
C GLN A 310 -13.14 20.48 18.04
N GLU A 311 -14.47 20.60 18.14
CA GLU A 311 -15.32 21.32 17.20
C GLU A 311 -14.73 22.68 16.79
N GLU A 312 -14.25 23.46 17.76
CA GLU A 312 -13.69 24.79 17.50
C GLU A 312 -12.45 24.72 16.57
N LYS A 313 -11.60 23.71 16.73
CA LYS A 313 -10.42 23.54 15.86
C LYS A 313 -10.81 23.10 14.46
N VAL A 314 -11.83 22.25 14.32
CA VAL A 314 -12.35 21.87 12.99
C VAL A 314 -12.92 23.10 12.29
N ARG A 315 -13.75 23.88 12.99
CA ARG A 315 -14.31 25.12 12.46
C ARG A 315 -13.22 26.09 12.03
N MET A 316 -12.25 26.35 12.90
CA MET A 316 -11.11 27.24 12.59
C MET A 316 -10.34 26.78 11.35
N ALA A 317 -10.06 25.48 11.21
CA ALA A 317 -9.39 24.94 10.03
C ALA A 317 -10.22 25.12 8.74
N ILE A 318 -11.52 24.80 8.79
CA ILE A 318 -12.43 24.97 7.64
C ILE A 318 -12.53 26.46 7.25
N PHE A 319 -12.60 27.38 8.21
CA PHE A 319 -12.59 28.82 7.93
C PHE A 319 -11.28 29.30 7.32
N GLN A 320 -10.13 28.81 7.78
CA GLN A 320 -8.83 29.11 7.14
C GLN A 320 -8.78 28.63 5.68
N TYR A 321 -9.34 27.45 5.42
CA TYR A 321 -9.46 26.94 4.05
C TYR A 321 -10.42 27.78 3.21
N TRP A 322 -11.50 28.29 3.79
CA TRP A 322 -12.42 29.20 3.14
C TRP A 322 -11.75 30.51 2.71
N GLU A 323 -10.92 31.11 3.57
CA GLU A 323 -10.17 32.33 3.25
C GLU A 323 -9.24 32.15 2.03
N THR A 324 -8.72 30.93 1.84
CA THR A 324 -7.78 30.63 0.75
C THR A 324 -8.48 30.14 -0.53
N ALA A 325 -9.46 29.23 -0.39
CA ALA A 325 -10.09 28.53 -1.52
C ALA A 325 -11.45 29.12 -1.93
N GLY A 326 -12.07 29.92 -1.05
CA GLY A 326 -13.39 30.52 -1.27
C GLY A 326 -14.43 29.50 -1.73
N TRP A 327 -15.15 29.83 -2.80
CA TRP A 327 -16.23 29.00 -3.36
C TRP A 327 -15.83 27.55 -3.68
N TYR A 328 -14.55 27.30 -3.99
CA TYR A 328 -14.07 25.95 -4.27
C TYR A 328 -14.22 25.01 -3.07
N LEU A 329 -14.15 25.54 -1.84
CA LEU A 329 -14.43 24.77 -0.63
C LEU A 329 -15.89 24.32 -0.55
N ILE A 330 -16.84 25.19 -0.89
CA ILE A 330 -18.26 24.82 -0.92
C ILE A 330 -18.52 23.77 -2.00
N ASP A 331 -17.93 23.97 -3.19
CA ASP A 331 -18.07 23.07 -4.31
C ASP A 331 -17.43 21.68 -4.03
N LEU A 332 -16.49 21.60 -3.10
CA LEU A 332 -15.91 20.35 -2.58
C LEU A 332 -16.76 19.72 -1.46
N LEU A 333 -17.18 20.50 -0.46
CA LEU A 333 -17.87 19.98 0.73
C LEU A 333 -19.26 19.43 0.41
N LEU A 334 -19.97 20.03 -0.56
CA LEU A 334 -21.30 19.57 -0.98
C LEU A 334 -21.28 18.12 -1.54
N PRO A 335 -20.42 17.76 -2.51
CA PRO A 335 -20.23 16.37 -2.93
C PRO A 335 -19.86 15.43 -1.78
N LEU A 336 -18.90 15.80 -0.93
CA LEU A 336 -18.48 14.94 0.19
C LEU A 336 -19.61 14.63 1.18
N LEU A 337 -20.51 15.60 1.41
CA LEU A 337 -21.67 15.41 2.27
C LEU A 337 -22.75 14.55 1.60
N ASN A 338 -22.92 14.67 0.28
CA ASN A 338 -23.78 13.75 -0.49
C ASN A 338 -23.23 12.32 -0.47
N ASP A 339 -21.94 12.14 -0.71
CA ASP A 339 -21.28 10.85 -0.65
C ASP A 339 -21.53 10.16 0.71
N TYR A 340 -21.39 10.92 1.81
CA TYR A 340 -21.73 10.43 3.15
C TYR A 340 -23.21 10.02 3.28
N LEU A 341 -24.13 10.84 2.75
CA LEU A 341 -25.57 10.55 2.78
C LEU A 341 -25.96 9.35 1.91
N ASP A 342 -25.17 9.04 0.89
CA ASP A 342 -25.31 7.88 0.01
C ASP A 342 -24.59 6.64 0.56
N GLY A 343 -23.91 6.75 1.71
CA GLY A 343 -23.25 5.65 2.42
C GLY A 343 -21.79 5.42 2.03
N PHE A 344 -21.17 6.36 1.32
CA PHE A 344 -19.74 6.36 1.01
C PHE A 344 -18.95 7.12 2.09
N TYR A 345 -18.31 6.38 2.98
CA TYR A 345 -17.55 6.91 4.12
C TYR A 345 -16.06 7.12 3.78
N GLY A 346 -15.80 8.08 2.89
CA GLY A 346 -14.45 8.45 2.45
C GLY A 346 -13.80 9.50 3.35
N VAL A 347 -14.01 10.78 3.01
CA VAL A 347 -13.49 11.93 3.78
C VAL A 347 -14.34 12.25 4.99
N ILE A 348 -15.66 12.27 4.80
CA ILE A 348 -16.65 12.38 5.88
C ILE A 348 -17.02 10.95 6.23
N ASP A 349 -16.46 10.43 7.32
CA ASP A 349 -16.63 9.02 7.71
C ASP A 349 -17.54 8.84 8.94
N ASN A 350 -18.04 9.93 9.52
CA ASN A 350 -18.92 9.90 10.68
C ASN A 350 -19.85 11.12 10.73
N PHE A 351 -20.78 11.09 11.70
CA PHE A 351 -21.79 12.12 11.88
C PHE A 351 -21.25 13.50 12.27
N LEU A 352 -20.23 13.57 13.14
CA LEU A 352 -19.67 14.85 13.59
C LEU A 352 -19.03 15.61 12.43
N ASP A 353 -18.25 14.92 11.59
CA ASP A 353 -17.65 15.52 10.39
C ASP A 353 -18.73 16.08 9.46
N ALA A 354 -19.82 15.32 9.29
CA ALA A 354 -20.97 15.72 8.48
C ALA A 354 -21.69 16.94 9.09
N GLU A 355 -21.85 16.97 10.42
CA GLU A 355 -22.49 18.05 11.17
C GLU A 355 -21.68 19.34 11.09
N TYR A 356 -20.37 19.27 11.33
CA TYR A 356 -19.48 20.43 11.19
C TYR A 356 -19.51 20.99 9.77
N THR A 357 -19.53 20.12 8.77
CA THR A 357 -19.65 20.50 7.36
C THR A 357 -20.98 21.22 7.10
N CYS A 358 -22.10 20.66 7.58
CA CYS A 358 -23.43 21.21 7.36
C CYS A 358 -23.61 22.58 8.04
N VAL A 359 -23.15 22.71 9.28
CA VAL A 359 -23.17 23.98 10.03
C VAL A 359 -22.37 25.06 9.30
N PHE A 360 -21.17 24.74 8.81
CA PHE A 360 -20.35 25.67 8.04
C PHE A 360 -21.06 26.12 6.75
N LEU A 361 -21.63 25.19 5.97
CA LEU A 361 -22.36 25.52 4.73
C LEU A 361 -23.57 26.43 4.99
N LEU A 362 -24.30 26.21 6.07
CA LEU A 362 -25.41 27.09 6.49
C LEU A 362 -24.93 28.49 6.88
N GLN A 363 -23.81 28.59 7.59
CA GLN A 363 -23.20 29.88 7.94
C GLN A 363 -22.82 30.66 6.68
N CYS A 364 -22.17 30.00 5.72
CA CYS A 364 -21.85 30.61 4.43
C CYS A 364 -23.11 31.11 3.72
N LYS A 365 -24.18 30.30 3.66
CA LYS A 365 -25.46 30.70 3.04
C LYS A 365 -26.06 31.93 3.69
N ASN A 366 -26.02 32.03 5.02
CA ASN A 366 -26.65 33.11 5.76
C ASN A 366 -25.81 34.41 5.77
N GLN A 367 -24.50 34.32 5.58
CA GLN A 367 -23.58 35.45 5.71
C GLN A 367 -23.03 35.97 4.37
N LEU A 368 -23.13 35.18 3.29
CA LEU A 368 -22.52 35.50 2.01
C LEU A 368 -23.56 35.53 0.89
N ASN A 369 -23.30 36.35 -0.13
CA ASN A 369 -24.17 36.46 -1.31
C ASN A 369 -23.95 35.25 -2.25
N ILE A 370 -24.40 34.08 -1.81
CA ILE A 370 -24.25 32.81 -2.53
C ILE A 370 -25.21 32.77 -3.73
N SER A 371 -24.76 32.20 -4.85
CA SER A 371 -25.62 31.92 -6.01
C SER A 371 -26.85 31.08 -5.62
N PRO A 372 -28.05 31.34 -6.18
CA PRO A 372 -29.28 30.61 -5.85
C PRO A 372 -29.16 29.08 -5.98
N GLU A 373 -28.40 28.60 -6.98
CA GLU A 373 -28.15 27.19 -7.20
C GLU A 373 -27.43 26.52 -6.02
N ARG A 374 -26.31 27.11 -5.56
CA ARG A 374 -25.59 26.62 -4.38
C ARG A 374 -26.42 26.72 -3.11
N ALA A 375 -27.17 27.81 -2.93
CA ALA A 375 -28.05 27.95 -1.77
C ALA A 375 -29.12 26.85 -1.71
N SER A 376 -29.73 26.52 -2.85
CA SER A 376 -30.69 25.41 -2.97
C SER A 376 -30.06 24.05 -2.68
N ARG A 377 -28.83 23.80 -3.17
CA ARG A 377 -28.09 22.56 -2.87
C ARG A 377 -27.77 22.42 -1.38
N ILE A 378 -27.39 23.52 -0.71
CA ILE A 378 -27.13 23.52 0.74
C ILE A 378 -28.42 23.19 1.51
N GLU A 379 -29.56 23.76 1.12
CA GLU A 379 -30.86 23.47 1.74
C GLU A 379 -31.29 22.01 1.58
N ASP A 380 -31.14 21.45 0.37
CA ASP A 380 -31.46 20.05 0.07
C ASP A 380 -30.64 19.08 0.93
N VAL A 381 -29.32 19.30 0.98
CA VAL A 381 -28.41 18.45 1.77
C VAL A 381 -28.69 18.58 3.27
N HIS A 382 -28.95 19.80 3.76
CA HIS A 382 -29.36 20.02 5.15
C HIS A 382 -30.66 19.27 5.48
N SER A 383 -31.68 19.37 4.63
CA SER A 383 -32.95 18.66 4.81
C SER A 383 -32.79 17.14 4.82
N LYS A 384 -31.90 16.60 3.99
CA LYS A 384 -31.62 15.15 3.93
C LYS A 384 -30.88 14.67 5.17
N MET A 385 -29.91 15.44 5.64
CA MET A 385 -29.12 15.14 6.82
C MET A 385 -29.98 15.03 8.09
N PHE A 386 -30.91 15.99 8.26
CA PHE A 386 -31.79 16.11 9.41
C PHE A 386 -33.19 15.53 9.16
N SER A 387 -33.30 14.61 8.20
CA SER A 387 -34.56 13.93 7.92
C SER A 387 -34.94 12.98 9.07
N PRO A 388 -36.22 12.97 9.51
CA PRO A 388 -36.68 12.10 10.59
C PRO A 388 -36.36 10.63 10.29
N GLY A 389 -35.53 10.01 11.13
CA GLY A 389 -35.10 8.61 11.01
C GLY A 389 -33.60 8.41 10.77
N ARG A 390 -32.89 9.36 10.13
CA ARG A 390 -31.42 9.31 9.98
C ARG A 390 -30.68 9.93 11.16
N GLU A 391 -31.23 11.02 11.72
CA GLU A 391 -30.70 11.69 12.91
C GLU A 391 -30.53 10.73 14.09
N ASN A 392 -31.46 9.79 14.26
CA ASN A 392 -31.49 8.89 15.42
C ASN A 392 -30.50 7.73 15.36
N PHE A 393 -30.01 7.35 14.18
CA PHE A 393 -29.08 6.21 14.03
C PHE A 393 -27.62 6.68 14.02
N ASN A 394 -27.32 7.73 13.26
CA ASN A 394 -25.94 8.22 13.07
C ASN A 394 -25.43 9.03 14.28
N PHE A 395 -26.31 9.77 14.97
CA PHE A 395 -25.98 10.44 16.23
C PHE A 395 -25.74 9.45 17.37
N VAL A 396 -26.51 8.38 17.43
CA VAL A 396 -26.37 7.33 18.45
C VAL A 396 -25.11 6.51 18.20
N ALA A 397 -24.83 6.10 16.96
CA ALA A 397 -23.63 5.34 16.62
C ALA A 397 -22.32 6.13 16.90
N SER A 398 -22.24 7.40 16.49
CA SER A 398 -21.03 8.23 16.68
C SER A 398 -20.73 8.56 18.14
N ARG A 399 -21.76 8.78 18.97
CA ARG A 399 -21.59 8.96 20.43
C ARG A 399 -21.17 7.67 21.13
N ILE A 400 -21.64 6.52 20.66
CA ILE A 400 -21.24 5.23 21.23
C ILE A 400 -19.76 4.94 20.94
N ASP A 401 -19.27 5.19 19.70
CA ASP A 401 -17.84 5.06 19.36
C ASP A 401 -16.95 5.98 20.21
N ALA A 402 -17.39 7.21 20.47
CA ALA A 402 -16.67 8.16 21.33
C ALA A 402 -16.57 7.68 22.78
N ILE A 403 -17.64 7.10 23.34
CA ILE A 403 -17.69 6.67 24.75
C ILE A 403 -17.02 5.29 24.94
N LEU A 404 -17.11 4.38 23.97
CA LEU A 404 -16.42 3.08 23.99
C LEU A 404 -14.90 3.23 24.00
N PHE A 405 -14.38 4.22 23.26
CA PHE A 405 -12.96 4.53 23.23
C PHE A 405 -12.45 5.13 24.55
N GLU A 406 -13.32 5.80 25.32
CA GLU A 406 -12.94 6.52 26.55
C GLU A 406 -13.09 5.70 27.83
N THR A 407 -14.04 4.75 27.88
CA THR A 407 -14.43 4.15 29.16
C THR A 407 -13.94 2.72 29.39
N GLY A 408 -13.64 1.95 28.32
CA GLY A 408 -13.26 0.53 28.44
C GLY A 408 -14.27 -0.35 29.20
N ASN A 409 -15.45 0.17 29.54
CA ASN A 409 -16.40 -0.45 30.45
C ASN A 409 -17.82 -0.36 29.89
N ALA A 410 -18.28 -1.45 29.28
CA ALA A 410 -19.54 -1.53 28.55
C ALA A 410 -20.79 -1.30 29.44
N VAL A 411 -20.67 -1.46 30.76
CA VAL A 411 -21.80 -1.36 31.69
C VAL A 411 -22.18 0.09 32.00
N SER A 412 -21.20 0.98 32.19
CA SER A 412 -21.46 2.42 32.41
C SER A 412 -21.96 3.10 31.14
N LEU A 413 -21.40 2.72 29.98
CA LEU A 413 -21.88 3.12 28.66
C LEU A 413 -23.37 2.81 28.49
N PHE A 414 -23.80 1.60 28.84
CA PHE A 414 -25.17 1.17 28.67
C PHE A 414 -26.16 1.94 29.56
N GLN A 415 -25.77 2.23 30.81
CA GLN A 415 -26.59 3.01 31.74
C GLN A 415 -26.77 4.46 31.30
N ASP A 416 -25.70 5.09 30.81
CA ASP A 416 -25.74 6.48 30.32
C ASP A 416 -26.52 6.58 29.00
N LEU A 417 -26.35 5.61 28.09
CA LEU A 417 -27.14 5.55 26.86
C LEU A 417 -28.62 5.37 27.15
N HIS A 418 -28.96 4.44 28.04
CA HIS A 418 -30.33 4.15 28.43
C HIS A 418 -31.04 5.41 28.97
N GLN A 419 -30.41 6.15 29.88
CA GLN A 419 -30.99 7.36 30.46
C GLN A 419 -31.23 8.46 29.42
N LYS A 420 -30.28 8.66 28.50
CA LYS A 420 -30.33 9.72 27.47
C LYS A 420 -31.24 9.39 26.30
N VAL A 421 -31.44 8.11 26.01
CA VAL A 421 -32.35 7.62 24.97
C VAL A 421 -33.80 7.65 25.45
N VAL A 422 -34.05 7.18 26.67
CA VAL A 422 -35.40 7.15 27.26
C VAL A 422 -35.95 8.56 27.43
N SER A 423 -35.12 9.52 27.83
CA SER A 423 -35.49 10.93 27.92
C SER A 423 -35.83 11.59 26.57
N ARG A 424 -35.46 10.96 25.44
CA ARG A 424 -35.75 11.45 24.08
C ARG A 424 -36.87 10.68 23.37
N GLY A 425 -37.59 9.80 24.07
CA GLY A 425 -38.74 9.09 23.52
C GLY A 425 -38.40 8.03 22.46
N ILE A 426 -37.14 7.61 22.37
CA ILE A 426 -36.71 6.60 21.40
C ILE A 426 -37.23 5.20 21.84
N PRO A 427 -37.83 4.41 20.94
CA PRO A 427 -38.31 3.07 21.28
C PRO A 427 -37.18 2.15 21.74
N ARG A 428 -37.36 1.53 22.90
CA ARG A 428 -36.37 0.69 23.60
C ARG A 428 -35.81 -0.47 22.74
N TYR A 429 -36.59 -1.01 21.82
CA TYR A 429 -36.18 -2.09 20.92
C TYR A 429 -35.12 -1.65 19.88
N VAL A 430 -35.13 -0.37 19.46
CA VAL A 430 -34.14 0.18 18.52
C VAL A 430 -32.78 0.23 19.20
N VAL A 431 -32.76 0.55 20.49
CA VAL A 431 -31.55 0.69 21.30
C VAL A 431 -30.94 -0.67 21.57
N ALA A 432 -31.76 -1.66 21.90
CA ALA A 432 -31.32 -3.05 22.02
C ALA A 432 -30.71 -3.56 20.70
N LYS A 433 -31.32 -3.25 19.55
CA LYS A 433 -30.83 -3.66 18.23
C LYS A 433 -29.50 -2.99 17.86
N VAL A 434 -29.32 -1.72 18.19
CA VAL A 434 -28.08 -0.97 17.96
C VAL A 434 -26.95 -1.50 18.85
N VAL A 435 -27.21 -1.75 20.13
CA VAL A 435 -26.21 -2.31 21.06
C VAL A 435 -25.77 -3.71 20.64
N LEU A 436 -26.69 -4.56 20.16
CA LEU A 436 -26.36 -5.89 19.65
C LEU A 436 -25.52 -5.85 18.36
N LEU A 437 -25.78 -4.90 17.46
CA LEU A 437 -24.97 -4.70 16.26
C LEU A 437 -23.56 -4.18 16.58
N LEU A 438 -23.41 -3.37 17.62
CA LEU A 438 -22.12 -2.82 18.05
C LEU A 438 -21.25 -3.83 18.79
N LEU A 439 -21.83 -4.72 19.60
CA LEU A 439 -21.07 -5.79 20.26
C LEU A 439 -20.46 -6.77 19.24
N ARG A 440 -21.17 -7.03 18.13
CA ARG A 440 -20.68 -7.84 17.00
C ARG A 440 -19.41 -7.26 16.35
N SER A 441 -19.28 -5.94 16.29
CA SER A 441 -18.14 -5.29 15.61
C SER A 441 -16.88 -5.16 16.46
N ILE A 442 -16.96 -5.42 17.77
CA ILE A 442 -15.92 -4.99 18.73
C ILE A 442 -15.34 -6.16 19.54
N LEU A 443 -16.14 -7.19 19.83
CA LEU A 443 -15.69 -8.29 20.69
C LEU A 443 -15.24 -9.53 19.88
N PRO A 444 -14.11 -10.16 20.25
CA PRO A 444 -13.78 -11.52 19.82
C PRO A 444 -14.96 -12.48 20.06
N ILE A 445 -15.20 -13.43 19.14
CA ILE A 445 -16.39 -14.31 19.14
C ILE A 445 -16.57 -15.08 20.46
N ASP A 446 -15.47 -15.50 21.07
CA ASP A 446 -15.37 -16.17 22.37
C ASP A 446 -15.78 -15.28 23.56
N VAL A 447 -15.48 -13.97 23.50
CA VAL A 447 -15.86 -12.97 24.51
C VAL A 447 -17.30 -12.49 24.29
N LEU A 448 -17.78 -12.53 23.05
CA LEU A 448 -19.13 -12.15 22.66
C LEU A 448 -20.16 -13.01 23.40
N TRP A 449 -20.05 -14.34 23.37
CA TRP A 449 -21.05 -15.25 23.93
C TRP A 449 -21.27 -15.09 25.45
N THR A 450 -20.18 -14.98 26.21
CA THR A 450 -20.24 -14.87 27.68
C THR A 450 -20.86 -13.54 28.13
N ASN A 451 -20.62 -12.46 27.38
CA ASN A 451 -21.18 -11.13 27.67
C ASN A 451 -22.57 -10.94 27.07
N LEU A 452 -22.89 -11.62 25.97
CA LEU A 452 -24.20 -11.60 25.33
C LEU A 452 -25.28 -12.17 26.25
N LEU A 453 -25.02 -13.27 26.96
CA LEU A 453 -25.98 -13.86 27.90
C LEU A 453 -26.27 -12.92 29.09
N LYS A 454 -25.23 -12.25 29.60
CA LYS A 454 -25.37 -11.23 30.66
C LYS A 454 -26.17 -10.02 30.16
N LEU A 455 -25.92 -9.57 28.94
CA LEU A 455 -26.61 -8.46 28.31
C LEU A 455 -28.08 -8.78 28.02
N ILE A 456 -28.38 -9.96 27.46
CA ILE A 456 -29.75 -10.42 27.21
C ILE A 456 -30.52 -10.52 28.52
N ASN A 457 -29.93 -11.13 29.56
CA ASN A 457 -30.55 -11.17 30.89
C ASN A 457 -30.79 -9.76 31.45
N MET A 458 -29.85 -8.84 31.27
CA MET A 458 -30.02 -7.45 31.69
C MET A 458 -31.18 -6.76 30.93
N LEU A 459 -31.24 -6.92 29.61
CA LEU A 459 -32.27 -6.35 28.75
C LEU A 459 -33.67 -6.90 29.06
N VAL A 460 -33.77 -8.18 29.40
CA VAL A 460 -35.03 -8.81 29.86
C VAL A 460 -35.43 -8.27 31.24
N CYS A 461 -34.49 -8.20 32.20
CA CYS A 461 -34.75 -7.65 33.53
C CYS A 461 -35.20 -6.18 33.51
N TYR A 462 -34.79 -5.40 32.50
CA TYR A 462 -35.23 -4.01 32.31
C TYR A 462 -36.46 -3.85 31.39
N ASN A 463 -37.18 -4.93 31.06
CA ASN A 463 -38.34 -4.94 30.17
C ASN A 463 -38.07 -4.29 28.80
N MET A 464 -36.85 -4.46 28.26
CA MET A 464 -36.43 -3.92 26.96
C MET A 464 -36.69 -4.88 25.79
N LEU A 465 -36.82 -6.18 26.10
CA LEU A 465 -37.09 -7.24 25.15
C LEU A 465 -38.27 -8.08 25.64
N THR A 466 -39.17 -8.46 24.75
CA THR A 466 -40.17 -9.50 25.05
C THR A 466 -39.54 -10.89 24.92
N PRO A 467 -40.06 -11.92 25.62
CA PRO A 467 -39.56 -13.29 25.51
C PRO A 467 -39.46 -13.79 24.05
N ASP A 468 -40.44 -13.42 23.22
CA ASP A 468 -40.46 -13.75 21.79
C ASP A 468 -39.33 -13.07 21.01
N SER A 469 -39.02 -11.81 21.35
CA SER A 469 -37.92 -11.05 20.74
C SER A 469 -36.55 -11.63 21.10
N VAL A 470 -36.40 -12.16 22.32
CA VAL A 470 -35.15 -12.81 22.76
C VAL A 470 -34.90 -14.07 21.94
N SER A 471 -35.93 -14.90 21.77
CA SER A 471 -35.84 -16.14 20.99
C SER A 471 -35.46 -15.86 19.54
N GLU A 472 -36.06 -14.85 18.91
CA GLU A 472 -35.74 -14.46 17.52
C GLU A 472 -34.30 -13.93 17.37
N ILE A 473 -33.82 -13.15 18.34
CA ILE A 473 -32.45 -12.61 18.36
C ILE A 473 -31.43 -13.74 18.55
N VAL A 474 -31.68 -14.66 19.49
CA VAL A 474 -30.79 -15.81 19.75
C VAL A 474 -30.72 -16.73 18.52
N TYR A 475 -31.87 -17.03 17.89
CA TYR A 475 -31.90 -17.82 16.65
C TYR A 475 -31.13 -17.17 15.50
N LYS A 476 -31.29 -15.86 15.30
CA LYS A 476 -30.56 -15.12 14.27
C LYS A 476 -29.07 -15.06 14.55
N LEU A 477 -28.66 -15.00 15.82
CA LEU A 477 -27.24 -15.00 16.21
C LEU A 477 -26.59 -16.38 16.02
N ILE A 478 -27.29 -17.46 16.39
CA ILE A 478 -26.84 -18.85 16.15
C ILE A 478 -26.68 -19.12 14.63
N ALA A 479 -27.61 -18.62 13.81
CA ALA A 479 -27.53 -18.75 12.35
C ALA A 479 -26.35 -17.98 11.72
N LEU A 480 -25.80 -16.98 12.41
CA LEU A 480 -24.73 -16.10 11.92
C LEU A 480 -23.32 -16.51 12.39
N ALA A 481 -23.21 -17.46 13.32
CA ALA A 481 -21.94 -18.02 13.81
C ALA A 481 -22.12 -19.53 14.09
N PRO A 482 -21.94 -20.40 13.07
CA PRO A 482 -22.26 -21.83 13.17
C PRO A 482 -21.22 -22.67 13.93
N GLU A 483 -20.12 -22.07 14.39
CA GLU A 483 -19.15 -22.76 15.25
C GLU A 483 -19.78 -22.97 16.63
N VAL A 484 -19.96 -24.25 16.96
CA VAL A 484 -20.79 -24.85 18.01
C VAL A 484 -20.92 -23.98 19.27
N PRO A 485 -22.14 -23.53 19.66
CA PRO A 485 -22.34 -22.98 20.99
C PRO A 485 -22.12 -24.08 22.01
N ASP A 486 -21.43 -23.75 23.10
CA ASP A 486 -21.31 -24.61 24.28
C ASP A 486 -22.68 -25.26 24.62
N PRO A 487 -22.79 -26.59 24.76
CA PRO A 487 -24.04 -27.27 25.10
C PRO A 487 -24.74 -26.68 26.34
N ASP A 488 -23.95 -26.17 27.29
CA ASP A 488 -24.46 -25.51 28.50
C ASP A 488 -25.13 -24.16 28.19
N PHE A 489 -24.69 -23.45 27.14
CA PHE A 489 -25.29 -22.19 26.68
C PHE A 489 -26.68 -22.40 26.08
N LEU A 490 -26.86 -23.48 25.31
CA LEU A 490 -28.18 -23.84 24.76
C LEU A 490 -29.15 -24.29 25.86
N GLN A 491 -28.67 -25.04 26.87
CA GLN A 491 -29.48 -25.41 28.02
C GLN A 491 -29.90 -24.21 28.87
N GLN A 492 -29.02 -23.24 29.12
CA GLN A 492 -29.35 -22.03 29.88
C GLN A 492 -30.35 -21.12 29.15
N CYS A 493 -30.33 -21.09 27.82
CA CYS A 493 -31.33 -20.38 27.02
C CYS A 493 -32.69 -21.10 27.01
N ALA A 494 -32.71 -22.43 26.96
CA ALA A 494 -33.93 -23.24 26.93
C ALA A 494 -34.68 -23.30 28.28
N ILE A 495 -34.00 -23.09 29.41
CA ILE A 495 -34.62 -23.08 30.75
C ILE A 495 -35.38 -21.76 31.04
N ARG A 496 -35.26 -20.73 30.18
CA ARG A 496 -35.85 -19.39 30.40
C ARG A 496 -36.81 -18.89 29.30
N SER A 497 -37.10 -19.68 28.28
CA SER A 497 -38.27 -19.52 27.40
C SER A 497 -39.47 -20.21 28.03
#